data_AF-A0A6V7HVW7-F1
#
_entry.id   AF-A0A6V7HVW7-F1
#
_cell.length_a   1.000
_cell.length_b   1.000
_cell.length_c   1.000
_cell.angle_alpha   90.00
_cell.angle_beta   90.00
_cell.angle_gamma   90.00
#
_symmetry.space_group_name_H-M   'P 1'
#
loop_
_entity.id
_entity.type
_entity.pdbx_description
1 polymer ?
#
loop_
_entity_poly.entity_id
_entity_poly.type
_entity_poly.pdbx_seq_one_letter_code
_entity_poly.pdbx_strand_id
1 'polypeptide(L)' 'VGWVIIPLNLSFELNSFFFRSWNLFVLICALPSLLIGLWLLSFPETPKFLAETGNNAKLARTLEIMYRENTGESFDKYL' A
#
# COMPACT_ATOMS: atom_id res chain seq x y z
N VAL A 1 14.28 -10.18 7.25
CA VAL A 1 13.49 -11.12 6.41
C VAL A 1 14.39 -12.22 5.83
N GLY A 2 15.34 -11.93 4.94
CA GLY A 2 16.20 -12.96 4.32
C GLY A 2 17.01 -13.82 5.30
N TRP A 3 17.64 -13.19 6.31
CA TRP A 3 18.41 -13.88 7.34
C TRP A 3 17.62 -14.89 8.20
N VAL A 4 16.30 -14.75 8.27
CA VAL A 4 15.42 -15.67 9.00
C VAL A 4 14.91 -16.79 8.09
N ILE A 5 14.69 -16.49 6.81
CA ILE A 5 14.01 -17.40 5.88
C ILE A 5 14.99 -18.31 5.14
N ILE A 6 16.14 -17.79 4.71
CA ILE A 6 17.15 -18.55 3.96
C ILE A 6 17.72 -19.76 4.74
N PRO A 7 18.00 -19.69 6.06
CA PRO A 7 18.54 -20.84 6.80
C PRO A 7 17.48 -21.90 7.14
N LEU A 8 16.19 -21.65 6.88
CA LEU A 8 15.17 -22.68 7.04
C LEU A 8 15.40 -23.76 5.97
N ASN A 9 15.46 -25.03 6.35
CA ASN A 9 15.54 -26.14 5.38
C ASN A 9 14.13 -26.53 4.91
N LEU A 10 13.48 -25.65 4.16
CA LEU A 10 12.19 -25.93 3.53
C LEU A 10 12.44 -26.50 2.14
N SER A 11 12.27 -27.82 2.02
CA SER A 11 12.32 -28.55 0.76
C SER A 11 11.03 -29.37 0.63
N PHE A 12 10.04 -28.80 -0.05
CA PHE A 12 8.85 -29.55 -0.46
C PHE A 12 9.02 -29.98 -1.91
N GLU A 13 9.12 -31.28 -2.12
CA GLU A 13 9.16 -31.90 -3.43
C GLU A 13 7.82 -32.59 -3.68
N LEU A 14 7.03 -32.05 -4.61
CA LEU A 14 5.71 -32.58 -4.94
C LEU A 14 5.70 -32.97 -6.42
N ASN A 15 6.01 -34.24 -6.74
CA ASN A 15 6.07 -34.91 -8.06
C ASN A 15 6.79 -34.17 -9.23
N SER A 16 6.53 -32.88 -9.47
CA SER A 16 7.14 -31.99 -10.47
C SER A 16 7.46 -30.57 -9.93
N PHE A 17 7.07 -30.23 -8.70
CA PHE A 17 7.28 -28.91 -8.10
C PHE A 17 8.32 -28.96 -6.98
N PHE A 18 9.35 -28.11 -7.09
CA PHE A 18 10.39 -27.93 -6.08
C PHE A 18 10.21 -26.59 -5.38
N PHE A 19 9.71 -26.60 -4.15
CA PHE A 19 9.63 -25.41 -3.32
C PHE A 19 10.83 -25.35 -2.37
N ARG A 20 11.71 -24.36 -2.59
CA ARG A 20 12.87 -24.08 -1.74
C ARG A 20 12.65 -22.82 -0.91
N SER A 21 13.39 -22.67 0.18
CA SER A 21 13.31 -21.51 1.10
C SER A 21 13.50 -20.15 0.41
N TRP A 22 14.26 -20.10 -0.69
CA TRP A 22 14.37 -18.90 -1.52
C TRP A 22 13.03 -18.47 -2.15
N ASN A 23 12.19 -19.41 -2.60
CA ASN A 23 10.87 -19.10 -3.16
C ASN A 23 9.97 -18.47 -2.10
N LEU A 24 10.07 -18.96 -0.84
CA LEU A 24 9.36 -18.38 0.29
C LEU A 24 9.83 -16.94 0.58
N PHE A 25 11.14 -16.69 0.50
CA PHE A 25 11.68 -15.35 0.66
C PHE A 25 11.11 -14.37 -0.38
N VAL A 26 11.11 -14.76 -1.66
CA VAL A 26 10.54 -13.94 -2.75
C VAL A 26 9.06 -13.68 -2.52
N LEU A 27 8.29 -14.72 -2.14
CA LEU A 27 6.86 -14.59 -1.88
C LEU A 27 6.58 -13.61 -0.72
N ILE A 28 7.30 -13.75 0.39
CA ILE A 28 7.15 -12.84 1.54
C ILE A 28 7.52 -11.41 1.18
N CYS A 29 8.56 -11.20 0.36
CA CYS A 29 8.92 -9.87 -0.10
C CYS A 29 7.90 -9.26 -1.09
N ALA A 30 7.21 -10.09 -1.87
CA ALA A 30 6.18 -9.61 -2.80
C ALA A 30 4.89 -9.19 -2.08
N LEU A 31 4.57 -9.78 -0.93
CA LEU A 31 3.34 -9.50 -0.18
C LEU A 31 3.19 -8.01 0.20
N PRO A 32 4.18 -7.33 0.84
CA PRO A 32 4.09 -5.90 1.12
C PRO A 32 3.86 -5.06 -0.15
N SER A 33 4.52 -5.39 -1.26
CA SER A 33 4.35 -4.66 -2.51
C SER A 33 2.92 -4.79 -3.07
N LEU A 34 2.35 -6.00 -3.02
CA LEU A 34 0.96 -6.22 -3.43
C LEU A 34 -0.02 -5.50 -2.50
N LEU A 35 0.20 -5.55 -1.19
CA LEU A 35 -0.63 -4.87 -0.19
C LEU A 35 -0.61 -3.35 -0.39
N ILE A 36 0.57 -2.75 -0.60
CA ILE A 36 0.70 -1.31 -0.87
C ILE A 36 0.03 -0.96 -2.20
N GLY A 37 0.18 -1.78 -3.24
CA GLY A 37 -0.48 -1.57 -4.53
C GLY A 37 -2.01 -1.57 -4.41
N LEU A 38 -2.58 -2.53 -3.66
CA LEU A 38 -4.01 -2.57 -3.39
C LEU A 38 -4.46 -1.38 -2.53
N TRP A 39 -3.66 -0.98 -1.55
CA TRP A 39 -3.99 0.16 -0.70
C TRP A 39 -4.00 1.47 -1.48
N LEU A 40 -3.08 1.64 -2.43
CA LEU A 40 -2.98 2.83 -3.29
C LEU A 40 -4.27 3.08 -4.10
N LEU A 41 -4.99 2.02 -4.50
CA LEU A 41 -6.27 2.14 -5.20
C LEU A 41 -7.36 2.82 -4.35
N SER A 42 -7.21 2.82 -3.03
CA SER A 42 -8.15 3.47 -2.10
C SER A 42 -7.78 4.92 -1.78
N PHE A 43 -6.56 5.36 -2.11
CA PHE A 43 -6.14 6.73 -1.84
C PHE A 43 -6.74 7.72 -2.84
N PRO A 44 -7.12 8.93 -2.40
CA PRO A 44 -7.51 9.99 -3.31
C PRO A 44 -6.30 10.47 -4.13
N GLU A 45 -6.58 11.02 -5.30
CA GLU A 45 -5.57 11.64 -6.17
C GLU A 45 -4.84 12.78 -5.45
N THR A 46 -3.58 13.03 -5.82
CA THR A 46 -2.77 14.03 -5.13
C THR A 46 -3.37 15.44 -5.25
N PRO A 47 -3.42 16.23 -4.17
CA PRO A 47 -4.01 17.57 -4.20
C PRO A 47 -3.26 18.48 -5.19
N LYS A 48 -1.94 18.29 -5.35
CA LYS A 48 -1.16 19.02 -6.33
C LYS A 48 -1.64 18.75 -7.77
N PHE A 49 -1.85 17.49 -8.14
CA PHE A 49 -2.37 17.15 -9.46
C PHE A 49 -3.78 17.72 -9.68
N LEU A 50 -4.65 17.65 -8.67
CA LEU A 50 -6.01 18.21 -8.74
C LEU A 50 -6.01 19.73 -8.89
N ALA A 51 -5.06 20.43 -8.26
CA ALA A 51 -4.87 21.86 -8.42
C ALA A 51 -4.38 22.23 -9.83
N GLU A 52 -3.40 21.50 -10.37
CA GLU A 52 -2.85 21.75 -11.71
C GLU A 52 -3.86 21.44 -12.83
N THR A 53 -4.74 20.44 -12.63
CA THR A 53 -5.82 20.10 -13.56
C THR A 53 -7.05 21.01 -13.43
N GLY A 54 -7.08 21.91 -12.45
CA GLY A 54 -8.19 22.85 -12.23
C GLY A 54 -9.45 22.22 -11.61
N ASN A 55 -9.37 20.99 -11.09
CA ASN A 55 -10.52 20.31 -10.49
C ASN A 55 -10.72 20.72 -9.02
N ASN A 56 -11.21 21.94 -8.82
CA ASN A 56 -11.36 22.57 -7.50
C ASN A 56 -12.29 21.79 -6.54
N ALA A 57 -13.33 21.14 -7.06
CA ALA A 57 -14.27 20.36 -6.23
C ALA A 57 -13.61 19.11 -5.64
N LYS A 58 -12.87 18.35 -6.46
CA LYS A 58 -12.11 17.19 -5.96
C LYS A 58 -10.96 17.62 -5.05
N LEU A 59 -10.30 18.73 -5.39
CA LEU A 59 -9.24 19.30 -4.55
C LEU A 59 -9.73 19.61 -3.14
N ALA A 60 -10.83 20.35 -3.01
CA ALA A 60 -11.42 20.69 -1.72
C ALA A 60 -11.74 19.44 -0.89
N ARG A 61 -12.37 18.43 -1.52
CA ARG A 61 -12.68 17.16 -0.86
C ARG A 61 -11.44 16.39 -0.40
N THR A 62 -10.39 16.34 -1.22
CA THR A 62 -9.13 15.69 -0.84
C THR A 62 -8.49 16.39 0.35
N LEU A 63 -8.49 17.73 0.38
CA LEU A 63 -7.95 18.51 1.51
C LEU A 63 -8.79 18.33 2.79
N GLU A 64 -10.11 18.29 2.67
CA GLU A 64 -11.02 17.97 3.76
C GLU A 64 -10.70 16.60 4.38
N ILE A 65 -10.56 15.56 3.55
CA ILE A 65 -10.20 14.21 4.02
C ILE A 65 -8.87 14.27 4.76
N MET A 66 -7.84 14.89 4.16
CA MET A 66 -6.53 15.02 4.81
C MET A 66 -6.61 15.74 6.15
N TYR A 67 -7.39 16.82 6.24
CA TYR A 67 -7.56 17.57 7.49
C TYR A 67 -8.22 16.70 8.56
N ARG A 68 -9.32 16.02 8.22
CA ARG A 68 -10.06 15.17 9.14
C ARG A 68 -9.22 14.00 9.64
N GLU A 69 -8.48 13.32 8.75
CA GLU A 69 -7.62 12.20 9.16
C GLU A 69 -6.42 12.65 10.00
N ASN A 70 -5.88 13.86 9.77
CA ASN A 70 -4.75 14.38 10.54
C ASN A 70 -5.14 14.95 11.91
N THR A 71 -6.32 15.57 12.02
CA THR A 71 -6.74 16.30 13.23
C THR A 71 -7.81 15.57 14.04
N GLY A 72 -8.56 14.67 13.43
CA GLY A 72 -9.73 14.01 14.02
C GLY A 72 -10.96 14.91 14.16
N GLU A 73 -10.90 16.15 13.68
CA GLU A 73 -11.98 17.15 13.81
C GLU A 73 -12.81 17.22 12.51
N SER A 74 -14.08 17.65 12.61
CA SER A 74 -14.91 17.84 11.41
C SER A 74 -14.47 19.09 10.63
N PHE A 75 -14.64 19.03 9.31
CA PHE A 75 -14.28 20.12 8.41
C PHE A 75 -15.15 21.37 8.60
N ASP A 76 -16.32 21.22 9.24
CA ASP A 76 -17.20 22.33 9.60
C ASP A 76 -16.53 23.36 10.53
N LYS A 77 -15.47 22.96 11.24
CA LYS A 77 -14.69 23.86 12.10
C LYS A 77 -13.77 24.81 11.31
N TYR A 78 -13.61 24.56 10.01
CA TYR A 78 -12.74 25.32 9.09
C TYR A 78 -13.51 26.25 8.13
N LEU A 79 -14.83 26.05 7.99
CA LEU A 79 -15.74 26.93 7.23
C LEU A 79 -16.20 28.11 8.09
#